data_AF-A0A4S4LKR3-F1
#
_entry.id   AF-A0A4S4LKR3-F1
#
_cell.length_a   1.000
_cell.length_b   1.000
_cell.length_c   1.000
_cell.angle_alpha   90.00
_cell.angle_beta   90.00
_cell.angle_gamma   90.00
#
_symmetry.space_group_name_H-M   'P 1'
#
loop_
_entity.id
_entity.type
_entity.pdbx_description
1 polymer ?
#
loop_
_entity_poly.entity_id
_entity_poly.type
_entity_poly.pdbx_seq_one_letter_code
_entity_poly.pdbx_strand_id
1 'polypeptide(L)'
;MLKLTVVAQLDTASVYDLHNLVPVWLTLHITGGQVGLPLAVFMFFFAPRSAGKPRYLTLINFCVTWIIYSIVYCLLLYSGQTNASLQTPTKLCLAQASLIHGAPPMAVIAGFEMVLQLWFEQRGIHKTDLPIFKNIPGRWLDVLILSQPYVAFIGFSGLTMGQGLHDKSMILSLNKVYCTTQDYRFSLIVPIFCGIIMAGIIFIEGMICYKWCKTRNEVNALFAHYQSSYIIAAAKEYQCRRLSYSILLRVGLFTLYCIATLSACIVFVTQIASSFPYMVEASLPVAAFLLFGTQKDILLWFCCKRRRKLSVSSDNEKAIPSARSRSRLMSIDSILAPSTMISSTLVMSDLSREGTRTGDTDDAMSLDEKVQHDEIV
;
A
#
# COMPACT_ATOMS: atom_id res chain seq x y z
N MET A 1 -35.11 9.08 33.52
CA MET A 1 -35.78 10.04 32.63
C MET A 1 -34.85 11.13 32.08
N LEU A 2 -33.83 11.64 32.80
CA LEU A 2 -32.93 12.69 32.26
C LEU A 2 -31.97 12.27 31.12
N LYS A 3 -31.69 10.96 30.93
CA LYS A 3 -30.91 10.47 29.78
C LYS A 3 -31.69 10.45 28.46
N LEU A 4 -33.03 10.51 28.48
CA LEU A 4 -33.84 10.48 27.26
C LEU A 4 -34.00 11.87 26.63
N THR A 5 -33.96 12.94 27.42
CA THR A 5 -34.24 14.30 26.93
C THR A 5 -33.05 14.93 26.20
N VAL A 6 -31.81 14.53 26.51
CA VAL A 6 -30.60 15.02 25.82
C VAL A 6 -30.45 14.40 24.43
N VAL A 7 -31.01 13.21 24.20
CA VAL A 7 -30.94 12.54 22.89
C VAL A 7 -31.84 13.21 21.85
N ALA A 8 -33.01 13.72 22.26
CA ALA A 8 -33.99 14.33 21.35
C ALA A 8 -33.62 15.73 20.82
N GLN A 9 -32.61 16.42 21.40
CA GLN A 9 -32.11 17.70 20.89
C GLN A 9 -30.85 17.57 20.03
N LEU A 10 -30.28 16.37 19.88
CA LEU A 10 -29.22 16.09 18.91
C LEU A 10 -29.77 15.73 17.51
N ASP A 11 -31.10 15.69 17.34
CA ASP A 11 -31.78 15.18 16.14
C ASP A 11 -31.74 16.09 14.90
N THR A 12 -30.97 17.17 14.94
CA THR A 12 -30.58 17.90 13.73
C THR A 12 -29.10 18.25 13.77
N ALA A 13 -28.23 17.26 14.03
CA ALA A 13 -26.85 17.36 13.57
C ALA A 13 -26.91 17.78 12.09
N SER A 14 -26.51 19.02 11.79
CA SER A 14 -26.78 19.67 10.52
C SER A 14 -26.16 18.84 9.40
N VAL A 15 -27.01 18.13 8.69
CA VAL A 15 -26.64 17.30 7.56
C VAL A 15 -26.10 18.22 6.48
N TYR A 16 -24.84 18.02 6.10
CA TYR A 16 -24.20 18.89 5.12
C TYR A 16 -24.80 18.59 3.74
N ASP A 17 -25.43 19.60 3.13
CA ASP A 17 -25.95 19.47 1.77
C ASP A 17 -24.77 19.46 0.78
N LEU A 18 -24.40 18.26 0.31
CA LEU A 18 -23.35 18.06 -0.69
C LEU A 18 -23.85 18.32 -2.12
N HIS A 19 -25.06 18.84 -2.34
CA HIS A 19 -25.66 18.99 -3.66
C HIS A 19 -24.72 19.63 -4.71
N ASN A 20 -24.02 20.71 -4.36
CA ASN A 20 -23.12 21.40 -5.28
C ASN A 20 -21.79 20.66 -5.54
N LEU A 21 -21.46 19.68 -4.68
CA LEU A 21 -20.24 18.88 -4.75
C LEU A 21 -20.45 17.52 -5.44
N VAL A 22 -21.71 17.09 -5.63
CA VAL A 22 -22.06 15.82 -6.32
C VAL A 22 -21.31 15.66 -7.65
N PRO A 23 -21.25 16.66 -8.56
CA PRO A 23 -20.58 16.48 -9.85
C PRO A 23 -19.07 16.26 -9.70
N VAL A 24 -18.43 16.99 -8.79
CA VAL A 24 -16.99 16.87 -8.51
C VAL A 24 -16.70 15.50 -7.91
N TRP A 25 -17.49 15.11 -6.91
CA TRP A 25 -17.40 13.82 -6.23
C TRP A 25 -17.50 12.65 -7.21
N LEU A 26 -18.52 12.64 -8.07
CA LEU A 26 -18.71 11.63 -9.10
C LEU A 26 -17.57 11.62 -10.11
N THR A 27 -17.13 12.81 -10.55
CA THR A 27 -16.02 12.94 -11.50
C THR A 27 -14.75 12.31 -10.93
N LEU A 28 -14.42 12.53 -9.66
CA LEU A 28 -13.25 11.94 -9.03
C LEU A 28 -13.33 10.39 -9.01
N HIS A 29 -14.47 9.82 -8.59
CA HIS A 29 -14.64 8.37 -8.58
C HIS A 29 -14.57 7.72 -9.96
N ILE A 30 -15.22 8.32 -10.96
CA ILE A 30 -15.27 7.80 -12.33
C ILE A 30 -13.89 7.92 -12.98
N THR A 31 -13.29 9.12 -12.96
CA THR A 31 -12.01 9.37 -13.62
C THR A 31 -10.87 8.56 -13.00
N GLY A 32 -10.77 8.56 -11.67
CA GLY A 32 -9.73 7.82 -10.96
C GLY A 32 -10.00 6.32 -10.94
N GLY A 33 -11.15 5.93 -10.37
CA GLY A 33 -11.42 4.54 -10.04
C GLY A 33 -11.95 3.68 -11.18
N GLN A 34 -12.73 4.23 -12.11
CA GLN A 34 -13.37 3.43 -13.17
C GLN A 34 -12.69 3.56 -14.53
N VAL A 35 -11.97 4.66 -14.77
CA VAL A 35 -11.22 4.85 -16.02
C VAL A 35 -9.72 4.69 -15.79
N GLY A 36 -9.15 5.49 -14.89
CA GLY A 36 -7.71 5.53 -14.64
C GLY A 36 -7.15 4.21 -14.13
N LEU A 37 -7.72 3.67 -13.04
CA LEU A 37 -7.21 2.44 -12.43
C LEU A 37 -7.38 1.19 -13.31
N PRO A 38 -8.50 0.93 -13.99
CA PRO A 38 -8.60 -0.19 -14.93
C PRO A 38 -7.60 -0.08 -16.08
N LEU A 39 -7.35 1.14 -16.58
CA LEU A 39 -6.31 1.39 -17.56
C LEU A 39 -4.91 1.05 -16.98
N ALA A 40 -4.62 1.45 -15.74
CA ALA A 40 -3.37 1.09 -15.06
C ALA A 40 -3.22 -0.43 -14.88
N VAL A 41 -4.26 -1.12 -14.43
CA VAL A 41 -4.29 -2.59 -14.30
C VAL A 41 -4.07 -3.26 -15.65
N PHE A 42 -4.75 -2.81 -16.70
CA PHE A 42 -4.54 -3.27 -18.07
C PHE A 42 -3.07 -3.09 -18.47
N MET A 43 -2.49 -1.91 -18.24
CA MET A 43 -1.08 -1.67 -18.52
C MET A 43 -0.15 -2.64 -17.77
N PHE A 44 -0.44 -2.97 -16.51
CA PHE A 44 0.35 -3.96 -15.76
C PHE A 44 0.26 -5.38 -16.33
N PHE A 45 -0.90 -5.79 -16.86
CA PHE A 45 -1.06 -7.11 -17.47
C PHE A 45 -0.36 -7.24 -18.82
N PHE A 46 -0.41 -6.19 -19.65
CA PHE A 46 0.15 -6.18 -21.01
C PHE A 46 1.61 -5.75 -21.08
N ALA A 47 2.19 -5.24 -19.99
CA ALA A 47 3.61 -4.98 -19.91
C ALA A 47 4.41 -6.28 -20.15
N PRO A 48 5.33 -6.31 -21.13
CA PRO A 48 6.04 -7.54 -21.50
C PRO A 48 6.91 -8.03 -20.34
N ARG A 49 6.86 -9.34 -20.10
CA ARG A 49 7.69 -10.03 -19.09
C ARG A 49 9.19 -9.74 -19.22
N SER A 50 9.66 -9.38 -20.41
CA SER A 50 11.05 -9.03 -20.68
C SER A 50 11.58 -7.82 -19.91
N ALA A 51 10.72 -7.06 -19.22
CA ALA A 51 11.14 -6.00 -18.32
C ALA A 51 11.78 -6.51 -17.00
N GLY A 52 11.82 -7.82 -16.76
CA GLY A 52 12.57 -8.45 -15.68
C GLY A 52 12.09 -8.12 -14.25
N LYS A 53 11.03 -7.31 -14.10
CA LYS A 53 10.46 -6.96 -12.80
C LYS A 53 9.37 -7.96 -12.41
N PRO A 54 9.41 -8.52 -11.18
CA PRO A 54 8.33 -9.35 -10.67
C PRO A 54 7.02 -8.56 -10.71
N ARG A 55 5.92 -9.21 -11.08
CA ARG A 55 4.59 -8.59 -11.06
C ARG A 55 4.27 -8.27 -9.61
N TYR A 56 4.03 -7.00 -9.30
CA TYR A 56 3.55 -6.58 -7.98
C TYR A 56 2.07 -6.97 -7.85
N LEU A 57 1.80 -8.22 -7.50
CA LEU A 57 0.44 -8.74 -7.33
C LEU A 57 -0.35 -7.90 -6.32
N THR A 58 0.28 -7.45 -5.23
CA THR A 58 -0.34 -6.55 -4.23
C THR A 58 -0.69 -5.18 -4.82
N LEU A 59 0.11 -4.64 -5.72
CA LEU A 59 -0.22 -3.39 -6.39
C LEU A 59 -1.44 -3.54 -7.29
N ILE A 60 -1.52 -4.65 -8.04
CA ILE A 60 -2.71 -4.96 -8.85
C ILE A 60 -3.92 -5.14 -7.93
N ASN A 61 -3.76 -5.86 -6.81
CA ASN A 61 -4.80 -6.03 -5.79
C ASN A 61 -5.32 -4.69 -5.27
N PHE A 62 -4.40 -3.82 -4.88
CA PHE A 62 -4.69 -2.46 -4.41
C PHE A 62 -5.46 -1.64 -5.46
N CYS A 63 -5.05 -1.69 -6.73
CA CYS A 63 -5.80 -1.03 -7.80
C CYS A 63 -7.21 -1.63 -7.96
N VAL A 64 -7.35 -2.96 -7.89
CA VAL A 64 -8.66 -3.65 -7.97
C VAL A 64 -9.57 -3.27 -6.81
N THR A 65 -9.06 -3.18 -5.58
CA THR A 65 -9.86 -2.75 -4.43
C THR A 65 -10.38 -1.33 -4.61
N TRP A 66 -9.60 -0.41 -5.17
CA TRP A 66 -10.05 0.95 -5.47
C TRP A 66 -11.05 1.04 -6.64
N ILE A 67 -10.99 0.12 -7.61
CA ILE A 67 -12.02 0.00 -8.64
C ILE A 67 -13.35 -0.40 -8.00
N ILE A 68 -13.34 -1.44 -7.15
CA ILE A 68 -14.51 -1.90 -6.41
C ILE A 68 -15.05 -0.78 -5.52
N TYR A 69 -14.17 -0.08 -4.80
CA TYR A 69 -14.48 1.09 -3.99
C TYR A 69 -15.29 2.09 -4.81
N SER A 70 -14.77 2.58 -5.93
CA SER A 70 -15.48 3.55 -6.78
C SER A 70 -16.80 3.02 -7.36
N ILE A 71 -16.90 1.74 -7.68
CA ILE A 71 -18.17 1.15 -8.16
C ILE A 71 -19.24 1.23 -7.07
N VAL A 72 -18.89 0.86 -5.83
CA VAL A 72 -19.79 0.89 -4.67
C VAL A 72 -20.33 2.30 -4.43
N TYR A 73 -19.46 3.32 -4.46
CA TYR A 73 -19.87 4.71 -4.30
C TYR A 73 -20.76 5.19 -5.46
N CYS A 74 -20.55 4.71 -6.68
CA CYS A 74 -21.35 5.11 -7.84
C CYS A 74 -22.66 4.32 -8.07
N LEU A 75 -23.05 3.38 -7.19
CA LEU A 75 -24.24 2.54 -7.42
C LEU A 75 -25.55 3.33 -7.64
N LEU A 76 -25.79 4.40 -6.87
CA LEU A 76 -26.98 5.24 -7.06
C LEU A 76 -27.00 5.99 -8.40
N LEU A 77 -25.82 6.38 -8.89
CA LEU A 77 -25.69 6.99 -10.20
C LEU A 77 -26.14 6.00 -11.28
N TYR A 78 -25.68 4.75 -11.19
CA TYR A 78 -26.00 3.72 -12.17
C TYR A 78 -27.48 3.32 -12.17
N SER A 79 -28.17 3.43 -11.04
CA SER A 79 -29.61 3.16 -10.99
C SER A 79 -30.48 4.34 -11.43
N GLY A 80 -29.89 5.51 -11.71
CA GLY A 80 -30.64 6.73 -12.02
C GLY A 80 -31.45 7.27 -10.83
N GLN A 81 -31.12 6.87 -9.60
CA GLN A 81 -31.86 7.24 -8.38
C GLN A 81 -31.20 8.40 -7.62
N THR A 82 -30.21 9.08 -8.19
CA THR A 82 -29.51 10.21 -7.56
C THR A 82 -30.43 11.38 -7.17
N ASN A 83 -31.55 11.55 -7.88
CA ASN A 83 -32.53 12.61 -7.63
C ASN A 83 -33.90 12.08 -7.16
N ALA A 84 -34.04 10.78 -6.93
CA ALA A 84 -35.32 10.21 -6.53
C ALA A 84 -35.73 10.73 -5.15
N SER A 85 -37.00 11.11 -4.99
CA SER A 85 -37.51 11.62 -3.71
C SER A 85 -37.37 10.55 -2.62
N LEU A 86 -36.80 10.97 -1.49
CA LEU A 86 -36.25 10.17 -0.40
C LEU A 86 -37.24 9.24 0.35
N GLN A 87 -38.50 9.17 -0.07
CA GLN A 87 -39.60 8.67 0.79
C GLN A 87 -39.71 7.15 0.88
N THR A 88 -39.00 6.37 0.06
CA THR A 88 -38.99 4.90 0.20
C THR A 88 -37.57 4.35 0.10
N PRO A 89 -37.03 3.73 1.17
CA PRO A 89 -35.71 3.11 1.13
C PRO A 89 -35.74 1.96 0.12
N THR A 90 -35.03 2.14 -0.99
CA THR A 90 -34.89 1.09 -2.00
C THR A 90 -33.96 0.00 -1.48
N LYS A 91 -34.20 -1.27 -1.85
CA LYS A 91 -33.28 -2.36 -1.52
C LYS A 91 -31.84 -2.07 -1.98
N LEU A 92 -31.71 -1.30 -3.05
CA LEU A 92 -30.43 -0.81 -3.57
C LEU A 92 -29.74 0.16 -2.60
N CYS A 93 -30.48 1.06 -1.96
CA CYS A 93 -29.95 2.00 -0.97
C CYS A 93 -29.38 1.26 0.26
N LEU A 94 -30.10 0.24 0.75
CA LEU A 94 -29.59 -0.64 1.81
C LEU A 94 -28.32 -1.39 1.38
N ALA A 95 -28.33 -1.97 0.18
CA ALA A 95 -27.16 -2.66 -0.36
C ALA A 95 -25.97 -1.71 -0.49
N GLN A 96 -26.15 -0.51 -1.05
CA GLN A 96 -25.08 0.48 -1.17
C GLN A 96 -24.56 0.90 0.20
N ALA A 97 -25.43 1.24 1.15
CA ALA A 97 -25.02 1.61 2.49
C ALA A 97 -24.16 0.53 3.13
N SER A 98 -24.58 -0.74 3.04
CA SER A 98 -23.80 -1.86 3.56
C SER A 98 -22.41 -1.97 2.91
N LEU A 99 -22.33 -1.85 1.58
CA LEU A 99 -21.08 -1.98 0.84
C LEU A 99 -20.13 -0.80 1.13
N ILE A 100 -20.67 0.40 1.34
CA ILE A 100 -19.90 1.60 1.72
C ILE A 100 -19.24 1.42 3.07
N HIS A 101 -19.87 0.76 4.05
CA HIS A 101 -19.22 0.47 5.32
C HIS A 101 -18.06 -0.53 5.20
N GLY A 102 -18.09 -1.42 4.21
CA GLY A 102 -16.99 -2.35 3.94
C GLY A 102 -15.86 -1.79 3.06
N ALA A 103 -16.14 -0.79 2.22
CA ALA A 103 -15.21 -0.31 1.22
C ALA A 103 -13.95 0.39 1.81
N PRO A 104 -14.05 1.30 2.80
CA PRO A 104 -12.87 1.90 3.42
C PRO A 104 -11.97 0.88 4.15
N PRO A 105 -12.48 -0.04 4.99
CA PRO A 105 -11.68 -1.11 5.59
C PRO A 105 -10.90 -1.95 4.56
N MET A 106 -11.53 -2.29 3.44
CA MET A 106 -10.87 -2.97 2.32
C MET A 106 -9.70 -2.15 1.77
N ALA A 107 -9.94 -0.87 1.48
CA ALA A 107 -8.94 0.00 0.88
C ALA A 107 -7.72 0.22 1.79
N VAL A 108 -7.93 0.44 3.10
CA VAL A 108 -6.81 0.64 4.05
C VAL A 108 -6.01 -0.63 4.28
N ILE A 109 -6.65 -1.82 4.32
CA ILE A 109 -5.93 -3.09 4.44
C ILE A 109 -5.10 -3.36 3.18
N ALA A 110 -5.65 -3.14 1.99
CA ALA A 110 -4.89 -3.28 0.75
C ALA A 110 -3.70 -2.29 0.70
N GLY A 111 -3.88 -1.07 1.20
CA GLY A 111 -2.79 -0.08 1.33
C GLY A 111 -1.71 -0.56 2.31
N PHE A 112 -2.11 -1.13 3.43
CA PHE A 112 -1.19 -1.69 4.42
C PHE A 112 -0.39 -2.87 3.87
N GLU A 113 -1.03 -3.80 3.17
CA GLU A 113 -0.36 -4.92 2.46
C GLU A 113 0.69 -4.43 1.47
N MET A 114 0.36 -3.40 0.70
CA MET A 114 1.28 -2.82 -0.29
C MET A 114 2.51 -2.21 0.40
N VAL A 115 2.34 -1.47 1.50
CA VAL A 115 3.44 -0.87 2.26
C VAL A 115 4.29 -1.93 2.96
N LEU A 116 3.66 -2.97 3.51
CA LEU A 116 4.37 -4.11 4.08
C LEU A 116 5.22 -4.84 3.03
N GLN A 117 4.69 -5.08 1.85
CA GLN A 117 5.48 -5.68 0.77
C GLN A 117 6.66 -4.78 0.40
N LEU A 118 6.45 -3.47 0.26
CA LEU A 118 7.54 -2.53 -0.03
C LEU A 118 8.64 -2.58 1.05
N TRP A 119 8.26 -2.68 2.32
CA TRP A 119 9.19 -2.82 3.43
C TRP A 119 10.02 -4.11 3.36
N PHE A 120 9.40 -5.25 3.06
CA PHE A 120 10.11 -6.53 2.93
C PHE A 120 11.07 -6.54 1.75
N GLU A 121 10.64 -6.03 0.60
CA GLU A 121 11.47 -5.90 -0.61
C GLU A 121 12.70 -5.02 -0.36
N GLN A 122 12.54 -3.93 0.40
CA GLN A 122 13.67 -3.07 0.78
C GLN A 122 14.69 -3.77 1.68
N ARG A 123 14.23 -4.65 2.56
CA ARG A 123 15.11 -5.44 3.43
C ARG A 123 15.76 -6.62 2.72
N GLY A 124 15.33 -6.95 1.49
CA GLY A 124 15.77 -8.15 0.78
C GLY A 124 15.34 -9.44 1.47
N ILE A 125 14.37 -9.38 2.39
CA ILE A 125 13.82 -10.55 3.07
C ILE A 125 12.90 -11.23 2.06
N HIS A 126 13.29 -12.41 1.60
CA HIS A 126 12.42 -13.18 0.73
C HIS A 126 11.32 -13.82 1.56
N LYS A 127 10.12 -13.98 0.98
CA LYS A 127 8.98 -14.63 1.65
C LYS A 127 9.32 -16.02 2.18
N THR A 128 10.27 -16.71 1.54
CA THR A 128 10.78 -18.04 1.90
C THR A 128 11.58 -18.07 3.19
N ASP A 129 12.11 -16.93 3.63
CA ASP A 129 13.03 -16.87 4.77
C ASP A 129 12.28 -16.78 6.11
N LEU A 130 10.97 -16.49 6.07
CA LEU A 130 10.15 -16.41 7.27
C LEU A 130 9.76 -17.81 7.75
N PRO A 131 10.12 -18.20 8.99
CA PRO A 131 9.94 -19.57 9.49
C PRO A 131 8.46 -20.00 9.53
N ILE A 132 7.55 -19.04 9.76
CA ILE A 132 6.09 -19.27 9.83
C ILE A 132 5.53 -19.78 8.50
N PHE A 133 6.14 -19.41 7.37
CA PHE A 133 5.61 -19.72 6.03
C PHE A 133 6.32 -20.89 5.34
N LYS A 134 7.29 -21.52 6.00
CA LYS A 134 8.09 -22.61 5.39
C LYS A 134 7.26 -23.80 4.92
N ASN A 135 6.15 -24.07 5.60
CA ASN A 135 5.28 -25.22 5.30
C ASN A 135 4.13 -24.88 4.33
N ILE A 136 3.94 -23.61 3.96
CA ILE A 136 2.82 -23.21 3.12
C ILE A 136 3.29 -23.11 1.66
N PRO A 137 2.66 -23.85 0.71
CA PRO A 137 2.97 -23.69 -0.71
C PRO A 137 2.80 -22.24 -1.16
N GLY A 138 3.78 -21.68 -1.87
CA GLY A 138 3.86 -20.25 -2.18
C GLY A 138 2.61 -19.65 -2.85
N ARG A 139 1.90 -20.43 -3.68
CA ARG A 139 0.63 -19.98 -4.29
C ARG A 139 -0.46 -19.71 -3.26
N TRP A 140 -0.57 -20.56 -2.25
CA TRP A 140 -1.55 -20.39 -1.17
C TRP A 140 -1.18 -19.22 -0.27
N LEU A 141 0.12 -19.02 -0.02
CA LEU A 141 0.59 -17.84 0.71
C LEU A 141 0.21 -16.54 0.00
N ASP A 142 0.41 -16.46 -1.32
CA ASP A 142 0.01 -15.30 -2.11
C ASP A 142 -1.51 -15.06 -2.06
N VAL A 143 -2.32 -16.12 -2.18
CA VAL A 143 -3.78 -16.02 -2.06
C VAL A 143 -4.20 -15.55 -0.67
N LEU A 144 -3.61 -16.10 0.39
CA LEU A 144 -3.91 -15.71 1.78
C LEU A 144 -3.59 -14.23 2.01
N ILE A 145 -2.42 -13.77 1.57
CA ILE A 145 -2.02 -12.35 1.69
C ILE A 145 -2.97 -11.46 0.88
N LEU A 146 -3.30 -11.82 -0.36
CA LEU A 146 -4.15 -10.99 -1.22
C LEU A 146 -5.64 -10.98 -0.81
N SER A 147 -6.07 -11.96 -0.01
CA SER A 147 -7.48 -12.14 0.37
C SER A 147 -7.95 -11.23 1.51
N GLN A 148 -7.04 -10.73 2.36
CA GLN A 148 -7.42 -9.98 3.57
C GLN A 148 -8.29 -8.74 3.31
N PRO A 149 -8.09 -7.92 2.26
CA PRO A 149 -8.90 -6.74 2.01
C PRO A 149 -10.36 -7.12 1.73
N TYR A 150 -10.56 -8.21 1.00
CA TYR A 150 -11.88 -8.71 0.62
C TYR A 150 -12.61 -9.36 1.79
N VAL A 151 -11.87 -10.02 2.70
CA VAL A 151 -12.45 -10.53 3.95
C VAL A 151 -12.98 -9.37 4.80
N ALA A 152 -12.20 -8.28 4.93
CA ALA A 152 -12.69 -7.07 5.61
C ALA A 152 -13.88 -6.44 4.89
N PHE A 153 -13.84 -6.33 3.56
CA PHE A 153 -14.97 -5.84 2.77
C PHE A 153 -16.26 -6.60 3.07
N ILE A 154 -16.22 -7.93 2.97
CA ILE A 154 -17.37 -8.82 3.18
C ILE A 154 -17.81 -8.79 4.64
N GLY A 155 -16.87 -8.79 5.59
CA GLY A 155 -17.17 -8.76 7.02
C GLY A 155 -17.91 -7.50 7.44
N PHE A 156 -17.35 -6.32 7.15
CA PHE A 156 -17.99 -5.05 7.49
C PHE A 156 -19.31 -4.84 6.73
N SER A 157 -19.36 -5.18 5.44
CA SER A 157 -20.60 -5.08 4.67
C SER A 157 -21.69 -6.02 5.19
N GLY A 158 -21.32 -7.25 5.54
CA GLY A 158 -22.24 -8.26 6.07
C GLY A 158 -22.80 -7.87 7.43
N LEU A 159 -21.97 -7.30 8.31
CA LEU A 159 -22.42 -6.79 9.62
C LEU A 159 -23.46 -5.67 9.44
N THR A 160 -23.15 -4.67 8.60
CA THR A 160 -24.09 -3.55 8.34
C THR A 160 -25.37 -4.03 7.65
N MET A 161 -25.29 -4.96 6.69
CA MET A 161 -26.46 -5.54 6.03
C MET A 161 -27.35 -6.28 7.04
N GLY A 162 -26.75 -7.15 7.86
CA GLY A 162 -27.50 -7.94 8.84
C GLY A 162 -28.30 -7.08 9.81
N GLN A 163 -27.74 -5.94 10.22
CA GLN A 163 -28.43 -5.00 11.10
C GLN A 163 -29.45 -4.13 10.37
N GLY A 164 -29.14 -3.67 9.15
CA GLY A 164 -30.09 -2.92 8.34
C GLY A 164 -31.34 -3.72 7.97
N LEU A 165 -31.26 -5.06 7.96
CA LEU A 165 -32.41 -5.95 7.81
C LEU A 165 -33.25 -6.10 9.09
N HIS A 166 -32.60 -6.00 10.26
CA HIS A 166 -33.28 -6.10 11.56
C HIS A 166 -34.07 -4.82 11.88
N ASP A 167 -33.49 -3.64 11.65
CA ASP A 167 -34.10 -2.36 11.97
C ASP A 167 -34.33 -1.50 10.72
N LYS A 168 -35.55 -1.60 10.18
CA LYS A 168 -35.97 -0.91 8.95
C LYS A 168 -35.95 0.63 9.05
N SER A 169 -35.91 1.19 10.26
CA SER A 169 -35.90 2.64 10.49
C SER A 169 -34.50 3.28 10.44
N MET A 170 -33.42 2.51 10.29
CA MET A 170 -32.05 3.04 10.38
C MET A 170 -31.45 3.55 9.07
N ILE A 171 -32.20 3.53 7.97
CA ILE A 171 -31.66 3.82 6.63
C ILE A 171 -32.11 5.22 6.20
N LEU A 172 -31.15 6.15 6.11
CA LEU A 172 -31.44 7.52 5.68
C LEU A 172 -30.41 7.97 4.64
N SER A 173 -30.90 8.37 3.46
CA SER A 173 -30.06 8.94 2.39
C SER A 173 -29.78 10.42 2.69
N LEU A 174 -28.88 10.65 3.63
CA LEU A 174 -28.65 12.00 4.19
C LEU A 174 -27.93 12.95 3.23
N ASN A 175 -27.00 12.45 2.41
CA ASN A 175 -26.06 13.31 1.68
C ASN A 175 -26.36 13.48 0.19
N LYS A 176 -27.48 12.93 -0.35
CA LYS A 176 -27.85 12.85 -1.79
C LYS A 176 -26.83 12.16 -2.72
N VAL A 177 -25.60 11.97 -2.27
CA VAL A 177 -24.48 11.40 -3.01
C VAL A 177 -24.50 9.87 -2.92
N TYR A 178 -24.69 9.35 -1.70
CA TYR A 178 -24.77 7.93 -1.41
C TYR A 178 -25.67 7.66 -0.21
N CYS A 179 -26.15 6.43 -0.09
CA CYS A 179 -26.91 5.97 1.06
C CYS A 179 -25.99 5.61 2.22
N THR A 180 -26.33 6.06 3.43
CA THR A 180 -25.62 5.72 4.67
C THR A 180 -26.59 5.21 5.71
N THR A 181 -26.11 4.41 6.67
CA THR A 181 -26.91 4.02 7.84
C THR A 181 -26.74 5.07 8.93
N GLN A 182 -27.83 5.46 9.59
CA GLN A 182 -27.80 6.48 10.66
C GLN A 182 -27.29 5.93 12.01
N ASP A 183 -26.90 4.66 12.09
CA ASP A 183 -26.39 4.09 13.34
C ASP A 183 -25.03 4.67 13.69
N TYR A 184 -25.02 5.46 14.77
CA TYR A 184 -23.84 6.06 15.40
C TYR A 184 -22.71 5.05 15.62
N ARG A 185 -23.04 3.81 16.02
CA ARG A 185 -22.03 2.79 16.32
C ARG A 185 -21.25 2.41 15.06
N PHE A 186 -21.93 2.24 13.93
CA PHE A 186 -21.30 1.90 12.65
C PHE A 186 -20.52 3.06 12.07
N SER A 187 -21.05 4.28 12.23
CA SER A 187 -20.36 5.50 11.84
C SER A 187 -19.04 5.71 12.60
N LEU A 188 -18.86 5.10 13.78
CA LEU A 188 -17.61 5.18 14.55
C LEU A 188 -16.66 4.00 14.32
N ILE A 189 -17.17 2.77 14.28
CA ILE A 189 -16.33 1.57 14.21
C ILE A 189 -15.45 1.60 12.94
N VAL A 190 -16.02 1.98 11.80
CA VAL A 190 -15.30 2.00 10.51
C VAL A 190 -14.16 3.02 10.52
N PRO A 191 -14.37 4.32 10.81
CA PRO A 191 -13.26 5.29 10.91
C PRO A 191 -12.22 4.96 11.97
N ILE A 192 -12.60 4.39 13.12
CA ILE A 192 -11.65 3.97 14.16
C ILE A 192 -10.74 2.86 13.63
N PHE A 193 -11.33 1.82 13.04
CA PHE A 193 -10.58 0.73 12.43
C PHE A 193 -9.63 1.25 11.36
N CYS A 194 -10.14 2.07 10.43
CA CYS A 194 -9.33 2.69 9.39
C CYS A 194 -8.20 3.55 9.98
N GLY A 195 -8.49 4.39 10.98
CA GLY A 195 -7.49 5.23 11.64
C GLY A 195 -6.33 4.44 12.25
N ILE A 196 -6.61 3.30 12.90
CA ILE A 196 -5.59 2.41 13.46
C ILE A 196 -4.68 1.85 12.36
N ILE A 197 -5.26 1.33 11.28
CA ILE A 197 -4.48 0.78 10.15
C ILE A 197 -3.67 1.88 9.47
N MET A 198 -4.25 3.06 9.26
CA MET A 198 -3.55 4.22 8.67
C MET A 198 -2.39 4.71 9.54
N ALA A 199 -2.53 4.70 10.87
CA ALA A 199 -1.43 5.00 11.79
C ALA A 199 -0.30 3.96 11.65
N GLY A 200 -0.65 2.68 11.52
CA GLY A 200 0.32 1.60 11.25
C GLY A 200 1.05 1.78 9.91
N ILE A 201 0.33 2.19 8.85
CA ILE A 201 0.92 2.55 7.56
C ILE A 201 1.96 3.66 7.73
N ILE A 202 1.56 4.79 8.33
CA ILE A 202 2.44 5.96 8.54
C ILE A 202 3.68 5.56 9.36
N PHE A 203 3.52 4.71 10.37
CA PHE A 203 4.63 4.20 11.16
C PHE A 203 5.63 3.41 10.31
N ILE A 204 5.17 2.45 9.51
CA ILE A 204 6.04 1.65 8.64
C ILE A 204 6.71 2.52 7.57
N GLU A 205 5.98 3.48 6.99
CA GLU A 205 6.56 4.44 6.04
C GLU A 205 7.61 5.34 6.69
N GLY A 206 7.39 5.76 7.94
CA GLY A 206 8.38 6.45 8.75
C GLY A 206 9.64 5.61 8.95
N MET A 207 9.50 4.31 9.21
CA MET A 207 10.63 3.39 9.32
C MET A 207 11.37 3.21 7.98
N ILE A 208 10.64 3.10 6.87
CA ILE A 208 11.18 3.07 5.49
C ILE A 208 12.02 4.33 5.26
N CYS A 209 11.44 5.50 5.52
CA CYS A 209 12.08 6.80 5.31
C CYS A 209 13.31 6.97 6.21
N TYR A 210 13.21 6.61 7.49
CA TYR A 210 14.32 6.67 8.43
C TYR A 210 15.50 5.79 7.98
N LYS A 211 15.24 4.51 7.63
CA LYS A 211 16.28 3.60 7.16
C LYS A 211 16.90 4.10 5.86
N TRP A 212 16.09 4.66 4.97
CA TRP A 212 16.55 5.27 3.73
C TRP A 212 17.46 6.48 3.99
N CYS A 213 17.04 7.42 4.84
CA CYS A 213 17.84 8.58 5.23
C CYS A 213 19.16 8.16 5.90
N LYS A 214 19.12 7.20 6.81
CA LYS A 214 20.32 6.67 7.48
C LYS A 214 21.31 6.09 6.47
N THR A 215 20.84 5.20 5.59
CA THR A 215 21.67 4.59 4.54
C THR A 215 22.28 5.65 3.63
N ARG A 216 21.50 6.68 3.28
CA ARG A 216 21.98 7.79 2.45
C ARG A 216 23.06 8.61 3.16
N ASN A 217 22.89 8.87 4.46
CA ASN A 217 23.88 9.61 5.24
C ASN A 217 25.20 8.83 5.38
N GLU A 218 25.13 7.53 5.64
CA GLU A 218 26.32 6.65 5.70
C GLU A 218 27.07 6.64 4.36
N VAL A 219 26.33 6.51 3.25
CA VAL A 219 26.91 6.54 1.92
C VAL A 219 27.52 7.92 1.59
N ASN A 220 26.84 9.01 1.92
CA ASN A 220 27.38 10.37 1.75
C ASN A 220 28.65 10.60 2.58
N ALA A 221 28.71 10.07 3.81
CA ALA A 221 29.90 10.16 4.66
C ALA A 221 31.08 9.37 4.07
N LEU A 222 30.83 8.17 3.56
CA LEU A 222 31.85 7.39 2.85
C LEU A 222 32.34 8.11 1.58
N PHE A 223 31.45 8.79 0.85
CA PHE A 223 31.82 9.61 -0.30
C PHE A 223 32.65 10.83 0.07
N ALA A 224 32.39 11.47 1.20
CA ALA A 224 33.18 12.59 1.68
C ALA A 224 34.62 12.17 2.04
N HIS A 225 34.80 10.94 2.53
CA HIS A 225 36.11 10.41 2.95
C HIS A 225 36.92 9.78 1.80
N TYR A 226 36.28 9.19 0.79
CA TYR A 226 36.98 8.47 -0.29
C TYR A 226 36.94 9.25 -1.62
N GLN A 227 37.95 10.09 -1.85
CA GLN A 227 38.05 10.98 -3.01
C GLN A 227 38.45 10.29 -4.33
N SER A 228 38.52 8.96 -4.40
CA SER A 228 38.90 8.25 -5.62
C SER A 228 37.78 8.31 -6.66
N SER A 229 37.97 9.14 -7.69
CA SER A 229 37.03 9.43 -8.78
C SER A 229 36.44 8.18 -9.46
N TYR A 230 37.15 7.06 -9.47
CA TYR A 230 36.68 5.81 -10.07
C TYR A 230 35.60 5.10 -9.23
N ILE A 231 35.78 5.01 -7.91
CA ILE A 231 34.80 4.38 -7.00
C ILE A 231 33.52 5.23 -6.95
N ILE A 232 33.67 6.56 -7.07
CA ILE A 232 32.54 7.48 -7.14
C ILE A 232 31.65 7.20 -8.36
N ALA A 233 32.24 6.90 -9.53
CA ALA A 233 31.47 6.59 -10.72
C ALA A 233 30.69 5.26 -10.57
N ALA A 234 31.34 4.20 -10.08
CA ALA A 234 30.70 2.90 -9.91
C ALA A 234 29.60 2.92 -8.82
N ALA A 235 29.87 3.56 -7.68
CA ALA A 235 28.89 3.70 -6.61
C ALA A 235 27.72 4.61 -7.01
N LYS A 236 27.99 5.68 -7.77
CA LYS A 236 26.93 6.54 -8.33
C LYS A 236 26.06 5.79 -9.32
N GLU A 237 26.62 4.92 -10.16
CA GLU A 237 25.84 4.09 -11.07
C GLU A 237 24.96 3.09 -10.30
N TYR A 238 25.52 2.42 -9.29
CA TYR A 238 24.76 1.49 -8.44
C TYR A 238 23.63 2.19 -7.68
N GLN A 239 23.91 3.38 -7.13
CA GLN A 239 22.95 4.17 -6.36
C GLN A 239 21.89 4.84 -7.24
N CYS A 240 22.23 5.34 -8.43
CA CYS A 240 21.27 5.85 -9.40
C CYS A 240 20.31 4.75 -9.90
N ARG A 241 20.79 3.51 -10.00
CA ARG A 241 19.96 2.39 -10.45
C ARG A 241 19.02 1.88 -9.36
N ARG A 242 19.40 2.00 -8.08
CA ARG A 242 18.60 1.51 -6.95
C ARG A 242 17.72 2.59 -6.29
N LEU A 243 18.08 3.87 -6.41
CA LEU A 243 17.44 4.99 -5.72
C LEU A 243 16.72 5.94 -6.69
N SER A 244 15.74 5.42 -7.43
CA SER A 244 14.93 6.28 -8.30
C SER A 244 14.17 7.29 -7.44
N TYR A 245 14.39 8.59 -7.66
CA TYR A 245 13.60 9.69 -7.08
C TYR A 245 12.09 9.46 -7.22
N SER A 246 11.67 8.67 -8.21
CA SER A 246 10.27 8.27 -8.39
C SER A 246 9.72 7.48 -7.20
N ILE A 247 10.52 6.65 -6.52
CA ILE A 247 10.04 5.85 -5.37
C ILE A 247 9.83 6.78 -4.18
N LEU A 248 10.79 7.66 -3.90
CA LEU A 248 10.69 8.62 -2.80
C LEU A 248 9.48 9.54 -2.97
N LEU A 249 9.28 10.08 -4.18
CA LEU A 249 8.13 10.93 -4.48
C LEU A 249 6.81 10.19 -4.27
N ARG A 250 6.72 8.92 -4.69
CA ARG A 250 5.50 8.11 -4.50
C ARG A 250 5.22 7.82 -3.04
N VAL A 251 6.23 7.41 -2.28
CA VAL A 251 6.08 7.16 -0.83
C VAL A 251 5.67 8.46 -0.14
N GLY A 252 6.36 9.58 -0.41
CA GLY A 252 6.02 10.87 0.20
C GLY A 252 4.60 11.35 -0.13
N LEU A 253 4.15 11.22 -1.38
CA LEU A 253 2.77 11.55 -1.74
C LEU A 253 1.77 10.58 -1.10
N PHE A 254 2.07 9.28 -1.05
CA PHE A 254 1.21 8.31 -0.38
C PHE A 254 1.08 8.61 1.12
N THR A 255 2.19 8.93 1.80
CA THR A 255 2.19 9.39 3.20
C THR A 255 1.35 10.64 3.39
N LEU A 256 1.46 11.63 2.49
CA LEU A 256 0.65 12.85 2.53
C LEU A 256 -0.85 12.53 2.46
N TYR A 257 -1.26 11.66 1.53
CA TYR A 257 -2.64 11.19 1.45
C TYR A 257 -3.07 10.38 2.67
N CYS A 258 -2.15 9.62 3.27
CA CYS A 258 -2.42 8.89 4.51
C CYS A 258 -2.73 9.84 5.68
N ILE A 259 -1.97 10.92 5.81
CA ILE A 259 -2.21 11.96 6.83
C ILE A 259 -3.56 12.65 6.59
N ALA A 260 -3.88 12.99 5.34
CA ALA A 260 -5.17 13.61 4.99
C ALA A 260 -6.36 12.66 5.26
N THR A 261 -6.18 11.36 5.04
CA THR A 261 -7.21 10.35 5.34
C THR A 261 -7.35 10.14 6.84
N LEU A 262 -6.25 10.11 7.58
CA LEU A 262 -6.27 10.01 9.04
C LEU A 262 -6.97 11.24 9.66
N SER A 263 -6.73 12.44 9.15
CA SER A 263 -7.45 13.63 9.60
C SER A 263 -8.94 13.57 9.26
N ALA A 264 -9.32 13.03 8.09
CA ALA A 264 -10.71 12.75 7.75
C ALA A 264 -11.36 11.74 8.73
N CYS A 265 -10.64 10.68 9.12
CA CYS A 265 -11.11 9.74 10.14
C CYS A 265 -11.34 10.42 11.49
N ILE A 266 -10.42 11.31 11.92
CA ILE A 266 -10.57 12.08 13.16
C ILE A 266 -11.81 12.97 13.09
N VAL A 267 -12.03 13.68 11.98
CA VAL A 267 -13.21 14.53 11.76
C VAL A 267 -14.52 13.72 11.81
N PHE A 268 -14.54 12.52 11.23
CA PHE A 268 -15.69 11.63 11.33
C PHE A 268 -15.95 11.18 12.77
N VAL A 269 -14.91 10.82 13.52
CA VAL A 269 -15.03 10.39 14.92
C VAL A 269 -15.52 11.53 15.82
N THR A 270 -15.04 12.75 15.60
CA THR A 270 -15.45 13.94 16.37
C THR A 270 -16.83 14.47 16.00
N GLN A 271 -17.47 13.91 14.96
CA GLN A 271 -18.78 14.35 14.45
C GLN A 271 -18.83 15.82 14.08
N ILE A 272 -17.67 16.38 13.70
CA ILE A 272 -17.64 17.72 13.14
C ILE A 272 -18.18 17.61 11.72
N ALA A 273 -19.38 18.14 11.55
CA ALA A 273 -20.04 18.16 10.29
C ALA A 273 -19.22 19.04 9.33
N SER A 274 -18.68 18.42 8.27
CA SER A 274 -17.72 19.05 7.33
C SER A 274 -17.76 18.32 5.99
N SER A 275 -17.55 19.05 4.89
CA SER A 275 -17.41 18.49 3.55
C SER A 275 -16.04 17.86 3.30
N PHE A 276 -15.04 18.21 4.11
CA PHE A 276 -13.66 17.76 3.97
C PHE A 276 -13.50 16.24 3.87
N PRO A 277 -14.01 15.42 4.81
CA PRO A 277 -13.78 13.98 4.77
C PRO A 277 -14.34 13.33 3.51
N TYR A 278 -15.51 13.76 3.04
CA TYR A 278 -16.14 13.26 1.82
C TYR A 278 -15.33 13.59 0.55
N MET A 279 -14.70 14.77 0.51
CA MET A 279 -13.85 15.16 -0.63
C MET A 279 -12.52 14.43 -0.62
N VAL A 280 -11.92 14.24 0.56
CA VAL A 280 -10.71 13.41 0.70
C VAL A 280 -11.02 12.00 0.19
N GLU A 281 -12.07 11.39 0.70
CA GLU A 281 -12.57 10.05 0.34
C GLU A 281 -12.73 9.88 -1.18
N ALA A 282 -13.39 10.83 -1.85
CA ALA A 282 -13.61 10.80 -3.29
C ALA A 282 -12.33 10.94 -4.11
N SER A 283 -11.33 11.65 -3.58
CA SER A 283 -10.05 11.89 -4.28
C SER A 283 -9.09 10.69 -4.24
N LEU A 284 -9.30 9.73 -3.33
CA LEU A 284 -8.37 8.62 -3.10
C LEU A 284 -8.16 7.72 -4.34
N PRO A 285 -9.18 7.33 -5.13
CA PRO A 285 -8.97 6.56 -6.36
C PRO A 285 -8.15 7.33 -7.40
N VAL A 286 -8.34 8.65 -7.51
CA VAL A 286 -7.55 9.50 -8.41
C VAL A 286 -6.11 9.55 -7.93
N ALA A 287 -5.90 9.74 -6.63
CA ALA A 287 -4.57 9.72 -6.03
C ALA A 287 -3.86 8.38 -6.30
N ALA A 288 -4.54 7.25 -6.08
CA ALA A 288 -4.01 5.93 -6.38
C ALA A 288 -3.62 5.80 -7.87
N PHE A 289 -4.47 6.26 -8.79
CA PHE A 289 -4.14 6.29 -10.20
C PHE A 289 -2.93 7.18 -10.51
N LEU A 290 -2.84 8.37 -9.93
CA LEU A 290 -1.72 9.27 -10.15
C LEU A 290 -0.41 8.69 -9.60
N LEU A 291 -0.43 8.05 -8.43
CA LEU A 291 0.76 7.45 -7.82
C LEU A 291 1.28 6.24 -8.61
N PHE A 292 0.35 5.37 -9.04
CA PHE A 292 0.71 4.06 -9.58
C PHE A 292 0.54 3.93 -11.08
N GLY A 293 -0.31 4.74 -11.71
CA GLY A 293 -0.53 4.77 -13.16
C GLY A 293 0.47 5.65 -13.90
N THR A 294 1.03 6.69 -13.28
CA THR A 294 1.95 7.64 -13.95
C THR A 294 3.42 7.21 -13.97
N GLN A 295 3.71 5.92 -13.74
CA GLN A 295 5.09 5.45 -13.69
C GLN A 295 5.79 5.70 -15.02
N LYS A 296 6.94 6.39 -14.99
CA LYS A 296 7.76 6.66 -16.18
C LYS A 296 8.05 5.40 -16.99
N ASP A 297 8.26 4.27 -16.32
CA ASP A 297 8.52 2.97 -16.97
C ASP A 297 7.36 2.53 -17.87
N ILE A 298 6.11 2.78 -17.46
CA ILE A 298 4.90 2.44 -18.21
C ILE A 298 4.73 3.40 -19.39
N LEU A 299 4.92 4.69 -19.16
CA LEU A 299 4.82 5.72 -20.19
C LEU A 299 5.90 5.57 -21.26
N LEU A 300 7.15 5.35 -20.85
CA LEU A 300 8.28 5.12 -21.74
C LEU A 300 8.09 3.86 -22.57
N TRP A 301 7.52 2.80 -22.00
CA TRP A 301 7.22 1.60 -22.78
C TRP A 301 6.25 1.90 -23.94
N PHE A 302 5.19 2.66 -23.68
CA PHE A 302 4.21 3.02 -24.70
C PHE A 302 4.85 3.89 -25.80
N CYS A 303 5.67 4.86 -25.41
CA CYS A 303 6.38 5.75 -26.33
C CYS A 303 7.46 5.01 -27.16
N CYS A 304 8.22 4.11 -26.55
CA CYS A 304 9.32 3.39 -27.20
C CYS A 304 8.83 2.27 -28.13
N LYS A 305 7.71 1.60 -27.80
CA LYS A 305 7.08 0.62 -28.69
C LYS A 305 6.59 1.30 -29.98
N ARG A 306 6.12 2.54 -29.90
CA ARG A 306 5.73 3.34 -31.07
C ARG A 306 6.91 3.67 -31.97
N ARG A 307 8.09 4.00 -31.41
CA ARG A 307 9.29 4.30 -32.20
C ARG A 307 9.86 3.08 -32.92
N ARG A 308 9.92 1.91 -32.28
CA ARG A 308 10.45 0.69 -32.92
C ARG A 308 9.61 0.19 -34.11
N LYS A 309 8.29 0.40 -34.08
CA LYS A 309 7.43 0.05 -35.21
C LYS A 309 7.61 0.96 -36.42
N LEU A 310 7.97 2.23 -36.21
CA LEU A 310 8.20 3.17 -37.31
C LEU A 310 9.53 2.90 -38.03
N SER A 311 10.58 2.53 -37.28
CA SER A 311 11.91 2.27 -37.86
C SER A 311 11.97 0.99 -38.70
N VAL A 312 11.21 -0.06 -38.36
CA VAL A 312 11.23 -1.33 -39.12
C VAL A 312 10.45 -1.24 -40.44
N SER A 313 9.51 -0.28 -40.58
CA SER A 313 8.75 -0.12 -41.81
C SER A 313 9.47 0.68 -42.90
N SER A 314 10.52 1.44 -42.55
CA SER A 314 11.23 2.29 -43.52
C SER A 314 12.38 1.58 -44.24
N ASP A 315 12.85 0.44 -43.73
CA ASP A 315 14.01 -0.27 -44.30
C ASP A 315 13.63 -1.39 -45.28
N ASN A 316 12.36 -1.76 -45.39
CA ASN A 316 11.90 -2.82 -46.30
C ASN A 316 11.56 -2.35 -47.73
N GLU A 317 11.61 -1.05 -48.03
CA GLU A 317 11.35 -0.55 -49.39
C GLU A 317 12.63 -0.30 -50.21
N LYS A 318 13.82 -0.62 -49.68
CA LYS A 318 15.10 -0.45 -50.39
C LYS A 318 16.06 -1.65 -50.32
N ALA A 319 15.55 -2.88 -50.19
CA ALA A 319 16.38 -4.07 -50.36
C ALA A 319 16.33 -4.57 -51.82
N ILE A 320 17.22 -4.00 -52.63
CA ILE A 320 17.73 -4.61 -53.87
C ILE A 320 18.42 -5.94 -53.50
N PRO A 321 18.25 -7.04 -54.26
CA PRO A 321 18.96 -8.28 -53.99
C PRO A 321 20.43 -8.12 -54.40
N SER A 322 21.33 -7.97 -53.42
CA SER A 322 22.77 -8.04 -53.67
C SER A 322 23.35 -9.30 -53.04
N ALA A 323 23.93 -10.12 -53.91
CA ALA A 323 24.59 -11.39 -53.62
C ALA A 323 25.96 -11.19 -52.97
N ARG A 324 26.41 -12.21 -52.20
CA ARG A 324 27.77 -12.41 -51.62
C ARG A 324 28.15 -11.39 -50.53
N SER A 325 28.93 -11.72 -49.49
CA SER A 325 29.95 -12.75 -49.37
C SER A 325 30.04 -13.29 -47.94
N ARG A 326 30.50 -14.53 -47.88
CA ARG A 326 30.73 -15.37 -46.72
C ARG A 326 32.11 -15.05 -46.14
N SER A 327 32.19 -14.53 -44.92
CA SER A 327 33.44 -14.48 -44.15
C SER A 327 33.17 -15.01 -42.74
N ARG A 328 33.65 -16.24 -42.51
CA ARG A 328 33.78 -16.86 -41.18
C ARG A 328 34.78 -16.01 -40.39
N LEU A 329 34.32 -15.34 -39.34
CA LEU A 329 35.22 -14.81 -38.31
C LEU A 329 35.17 -15.76 -37.11
N MET A 330 36.34 -16.31 -36.80
CA MET A 330 36.56 -17.26 -35.72
C MET A 330 36.32 -16.63 -34.35
N SER A 331 35.72 -17.45 -33.49
CA SER A 331 35.51 -17.25 -32.06
C SER A 331 36.85 -17.07 -31.33
N ILE A 332 37.00 -15.97 -30.60
CA ILE A 332 38.02 -15.72 -29.58
C ILE A 332 37.27 -15.59 -28.25
N ASP A 333 36.81 -16.71 -27.68
CA ASP A 333 36.16 -16.73 -26.36
C ASP A 333 36.80 -17.76 -25.40
N SER A 334 38.06 -18.17 -25.64
CA SER A 334 38.72 -19.21 -24.84
C SER A 334 39.88 -18.73 -23.95
N ILE A 335 39.97 -17.44 -23.59
CA ILE A 335 41.14 -16.90 -22.84
C ILE A 335 40.83 -16.35 -21.43
N LEU A 336 39.58 -16.24 -20.98
CA LEU A 336 39.31 -15.86 -19.58
C LEU A 336 38.38 -16.85 -18.86
N ALA A 337 38.92 -18.04 -18.56
CA ALA A 337 38.49 -18.82 -17.42
C ALA A 337 39.50 -18.62 -16.29
N PRO A 338 39.10 -18.08 -15.12
CA PRO A 338 39.95 -18.10 -13.93
C PRO A 338 39.98 -19.53 -13.38
N SER A 339 41.16 -20.13 -13.44
CA SER A 339 41.47 -21.38 -12.77
C SER A 339 41.21 -21.27 -11.26
N THR A 340 40.47 -22.24 -10.76
CA THR A 340 40.48 -22.74 -9.38
C THR A 340 41.80 -22.51 -8.64
N MET A 341 41.77 -21.72 -7.56
CA MET A 341 42.67 -21.90 -6.43
C MET A 341 41.87 -22.53 -5.27
N ILE A 342 42.13 -23.81 -5.06
CA ILE A 342 41.96 -24.50 -3.79
C ILE A 342 43.32 -24.38 -3.09
N SER A 343 43.41 -23.69 -1.95
CA SER A 343 44.14 -24.18 -0.77
C SER A 343 44.12 -23.18 0.41
N SER A 344 43.64 -23.68 1.55
CA SER A 344 44.21 -23.54 2.90
C SER A 344 44.19 -22.19 3.64
N THR A 345 43.36 -22.15 4.70
CA THR A 345 43.57 -21.58 6.06
C THR A 345 42.20 -21.68 6.77
N LEU A 346 41.87 -22.50 7.78
CA LEU A 346 42.56 -23.13 8.93
C LEU A 346 43.52 -22.18 9.63
N VAL A 347 43.24 -21.95 10.92
CA VAL A 347 43.91 -21.09 11.91
C VAL A 347 43.33 -19.66 12.03
N MET A 348 42.23 -19.54 12.80
CA MET A 348 42.03 -18.46 13.77
C MET A 348 41.05 -18.96 14.83
N SER A 349 41.57 -19.78 15.74
CA SER A 349 40.88 -20.27 16.94
C SER A 349 41.92 -20.44 18.05
N ASP A 350 42.74 -19.43 18.28
CA ASP A 350 43.68 -19.37 19.40
C ASP A 350 44.02 -17.90 19.67
N LEU A 351 43.23 -17.27 20.54
CA LEU A 351 43.58 -16.05 21.29
C LEU A 351 42.48 -15.80 22.34
N SER A 352 42.38 -16.67 23.33
CA SER A 352 41.87 -16.35 24.69
C SER A 352 41.89 -17.59 25.59
N ARG A 353 43.09 -18.04 25.99
CA ARG A 353 43.30 -18.78 27.25
C ARG A 353 44.78 -18.71 27.66
N GLU A 354 45.01 -18.85 28.97
CA GLU A 354 46.23 -18.62 29.77
C GLU A 354 46.58 -17.15 30.01
N GLY A 355 46.54 -16.58 31.23
CA GLY A 355 46.36 -17.08 32.60
C GLY A 355 46.27 -15.84 33.51
N THR A 356 45.76 -15.87 34.75
CA THR A 356 46.52 -16.34 35.92
C THR A 356 45.62 -16.28 37.19
N ARG A 357 45.71 -17.34 38.03
CA ARG A 357 45.49 -17.44 39.50
C ARG A 357 44.08 -17.14 40.07
N THR A 358 43.32 -18.14 40.55
CA THR A 358 43.43 -18.93 41.81
C THR A 358 43.57 -18.10 43.09
N GLY A 359 42.51 -18.13 43.90
CA GLY A 359 42.49 -17.72 45.30
C GLY A 359 41.18 -18.20 45.93
N ASP A 360 41.23 -19.39 46.54
CA ASP A 360 40.26 -19.88 47.51
C ASP A 360 40.05 -18.85 48.62
N THR A 361 38.81 -18.67 49.06
CA THR A 361 38.50 -18.60 50.49
C THR A 361 37.02 -18.90 50.69
N ASP A 362 36.78 -19.93 51.48
CA ASP A 362 35.59 -20.20 52.27
C ASP A 362 35.11 -18.92 52.99
N ASP A 363 33.79 -18.75 53.13
CA ASP A 363 33.15 -18.78 54.45
C ASP A 363 31.68 -18.38 54.43
N ALA A 364 30.98 -19.01 55.36
CA ALA A 364 29.55 -18.98 55.62
C ALA A 364 29.02 -17.64 56.16
N MET A 365 27.71 -17.39 55.93
CA MET A 365 26.72 -16.83 56.88
C MET A 365 25.44 -16.50 56.07
N SER A 366 24.28 -17.13 56.30
CA SER A 366 23.38 -16.98 57.45
C SER A 366 22.77 -15.58 57.59
N LEU A 367 21.43 -15.54 57.69
CA LEU A 367 20.47 -14.47 58.05
C LEU A 367 19.58 -14.08 56.86
N ASP A 368 18.33 -14.56 56.73
CA ASP A 368 17.17 -14.39 57.61
C ASP A 368 16.75 -12.91 57.71
N GLU A 369 15.74 -12.49 56.92
CA GLU A 369 14.75 -11.54 57.42
C GLU A 369 13.44 -11.56 56.58
N LYS A 370 12.34 -11.70 57.32
CA LYS A 370 10.94 -11.51 56.93
C LYS A 370 10.63 -10.03 56.61
N VAL A 371 9.39 -9.81 56.16
CA VAL A 371 8.47 -8.65 56.32
C VAL A 371 7.89 -8.31 54.94
N GLN A 372 6.62 -8.57 54.57
CA GLN A 372 5.29 -8.34 55.16
C GLN A 372 4.69 -6.94 54.86
N HIS A 373 3.50 -6.95 54.21
CA HIS A 373 2.49 -5.89 54.02
C HIS A 373 2.90 -4.66 53.17
N ASP A 374 2.05 -3.97 52.39
CA ASP A 374 0.59 -3.65 52.40
C ASP A 374 0.02 -3.76 50.95
N GLU A 375 -1.22 -4.09 50.59
CA GLU A 375 -2.58 -3.55 50.85
C GLU A 375 -2.77 -2.02 50.69
N ILE A 376 -3.99 -1.59 50.32
CA ILE A 376 -4.52 -0.20 50.14
C ILE A 376 -4.37 0.33 48.69
N VAL A 377 -5.40 0.69 47.89
CA VAL A 377 -6.88 0.88 47.99
C VAL A 377 -7.51 0.48 46.65
#